data_AF-A0A8H3VIU6-F1
#
_entry.id   AF-A0A8H3VIU6-F1
#
_cell.length_a   1.000
_cell.length_b   1.000
_cell.length_c   1.000
_cell.angle_alpha   90.00
_cell.angle_beta   90.00
_cell.angle_gamma   90.00
#
_symmetry.space_group_name_H-M   'P 1'
#
loop_
_entity.id
_entity.type
_entity.pdbx_description
1 polymer ?
#
loop_
_entity_poly.entity_id
_entity_poly.type
_entity_poly.pdbx_seq_one_letter_code
_entity_poly.pdbx_strand_id
1 'polypeptide(L)'
;MNGLPPPPMPFAAGVAPSFPAPPPMPTPQHFPLVPPPIHFNIPPPPPPPSWRGKLPRVERRFEGPELDLRADVCNAYQISDGQLCGKAASCNLKPKEFMPVCRNHKKRAPRIATCEATVKCKNKIRWQPHFYNLCDQHKDEVTHMRCHLLRLPVEIRMNIFTYLLPDQPISAWLDDPLRSDGVKCTTSLLLVSKQISQEASDVLYGAHPFTVSIQRNSLNLCGWSYYHNRSDSQITLHPSPTTQYIRPPMLSKIRSIRIQMSLIKPTVRGNRRSRVRSPWVEEVEVYDLRDSVLTTVQMLQQQHSPLRSLSILLTTQNQAGIWEEEEQISFLELITEPFKQLRNIPVVKLENIYYCRDQLRMNVTQYILDKLSPAVDVVATMAQTTNSKSIENAGPVWSLTDFWLSNSYHCSSSAPHPPPLLSMSRILTTNDKFAAWKKDLEEIIMSRTPAEASPRCESARRAFAAFRQVYTSVDSYYFTRLPKGGDWLLHQARVAREKGDLKAIHACGVKLEKLEKGFVEDDKAAFERKKSTLERAVKGFYNGEWGGEGRIGGGWQEFGKEEKLVSEGVNVEETIPS
;
A
#
# COMPACT_ATOMS: atom_id res chain seq x y z
N MET A 1 61.08 -44.37 3.36
CA MET A 1 61.11 -43.16 2.50
C MET A 1 59.67 -42.75 2.23
N ASN A 2 59.22 -41.65 2.86
CA ASN A 2 58.07 -40.83 2.48
C ASN A 2 58.18 -39.57 3.34
N GLY A 3 58.63 -38.47 2.73
CA GLY A 3 58.99 -37.23 3.40
C GLY A 3 57.75 -36.40 3.74
N LEU A 4 57.72 -35.88 4.97
CA LEU A 4 56.77 -34.88 5.43
C LEU A 4 57.04 -33.53 4.75
N PRO A 5 55.99 -32.74 4.43
CA PRO A 5 56.16 -31.41 3.87
C PRO A 5 56.67 -30.41 4.93
N PRO A 6 57.44 -29.39 4.52
CA PRO A 6 57.98 -28.40 5.44
C PRO A 6 56.90 -27.40 5.91
N PRO A 7 57.09 -26.77 7.08
CA PRO A 7 56.16 -25.77 7.60
C PRO A 7 56.22 -24.46 6.80
N PRO A 8 55.13 -23.66 6.80
CA PRO A 8 55.09 -22.40 6.07
C PRO A 8 55.94 -21.33 6.75
N MET A 9 56.61 -20.52 5.94
CA MET A 9 57.41 -19.38 6.38
C MET A 9 56.55 -18.21 6.86
N PRO A 10 57.03 -17.41 7.84
CA PRO A 10 56.34 -16.21 8.28
C PRO A 10 56.41 -15.11 7.23
N PHE A 11 55.27 -14.46 6.95
CA PHE A 11 55.20 -13.28 6.09
C PHE A 11 55.90 -12.10 6.76
N ALA A 12 56.85 -11.50 6.04
CA ALA A 12 57.48 -10.24 6.40
C ALA A 12 56.44 -9.10 6.34
N ALA A 13 56.39 -8.30 7.41
CA ALA A 13 55.58 -7.09 7.47
C ALA A 13 56.07 -6.08 6.42
N GLY A 14 55.29 -5.92 5.35
CA GLY A 14 55.52 -4.90 4.34
C GLY A 14 55.24 -3.51 4.90
N VAL A 15 56.23 -2.63 4.77
CA VAL A 15 56.12 -1.19 5.06
C VAL A 15 55.06 -0.58 4.14
N ALA A 16 54.06 0.09 4.72
CA ALA A 16 53.02 0.77 3.97
C ALA A 16 53.62 1.94 3.15
N PRO A 17 53.24 2.12 1.88
CA PRO A 17 53.67 3.27 1.11
C PRO A 17 53.05 4.54 1.68
N SER A 18 53.90 5.48 2.07
CA SER A 18 53.53 6.84 2.45
C SER A 18 52.96 7.57 1.23
N PHE A 19 51.66 7.87 1.25
CA PHE A 19 51.05 8.75 0.26
C PHE A 19 51.46 10.21 0.51
N PRO A 20 51.83 10.98 -0.53
CA PRO A 20 52.08 12.40 -0.40
C PRO A 20 50.80 13.14 -0.02
N ALA A 21 50.93 14.15 0.84
CA ALA A 21 49.83 15.00 1.28
C ALA A 21 49.13 15.65 0.05
N PRO A 22 47.79 15.75 0.06
CA PRO A 22 47.06 16.44 -0.99
C PRO A 22 47.46 17.93 -1.05
N PRO A 23 47.51 18.53 -2.25
CA PRO A 23 47.85 19.93 -2.41
C PRO A 23 46.82 20.83 -1.71
N PRO A 24 47.23 22.00 -1.18
CA PRO A 24 46.33 22.93 -0.53
C PRO A 24 45.26 23.43 -1.52
N MET A 25 44.02 23.53 -1.03
CA MET A 25 42.91 24.07 -1.81
C MET A 25 43.21 25.49 -2.31
N PRO A 26 42.88 25.80 -3.58
CA PRO A 26 43.03 27.15 -4.10
C PRO A 26 42.12 28.12 -3.33
N THR A 27 42.71 29.25 -2.92
CA THR A 27 42.03 30.36 -2.27
C THR A 27 40.95 30.92 -3.20
N PRO A 28 39.78 31.36 -2.69
CA PRO A 28 38.70 31.86 -3.53
C PRO A 28 39.16 33.09 -4.31
N GLN A 29 39.29 32.95 -5.63
CA GLN A 29 39.52 34.11 -6.50
C GLN A 29 38.24 34.93 -6.59
N HIS A 30 38.34 36.22 -6.31
CA HIS A 30 37.29 37.19 -6.50
C HIS A 30 36.76 37.13 -7.95
N PHE A 31 35.47 36.84 -8.11
CA PHE A 31 34.79 36.93 -9.40
C PHE A 31 34.85 38.37 -9.92
N PRO A 32 35.15 38.59 -11.22
CA PRO A 32 35.02 39.90 -11.83
C PRO A 32 33.54 40.34 -11.84
N LEU A 33 33.34 41.62 -11.53
CA LEU A 33 32.05 42.30 -11.53
C LEU A 33 31.31 42.09 -12.85
N VAL A 34 30.05 41.68 -12.74
CA VAL A 34 29.10 41.52 -13.85
C VAL A 34 28.97 42.86 -14.59
N PRO A 35 29.18 42.92 -15.92
CA PRO A 35 28.95 44.14 -16.67
C PRO A 35 27.44 44.50 -16.68
N PRO A 36 27.08 45.79 -16.68
CA PRO A 36 25.69 46.23 -16.66
C PRO A 36 24.93 45.76 -17.91
N PRO A 37 23.61 45.58 -17.81
CA PRO A 37 22.80 45.03 -18.89
C PRO A 37 22.77 45.98 -20.10
N ILE A 38 23.11 45.43 -21.27
CA ILE A 38 22.95 46.11 -22.55
C ILE A 38 21.44 46.17 -22.86
N HIS A 39 20.88 47.38 -22.85
CA HIS A 39 19.51 47.64 -23.29
C HIS A 39 19.38 47.43 -24.80
N PHE A 40 18.84 46.29 -25.21
CA PHE A 40 18.35 46.11 -26.58
C PHE A 40 16.97 46.77 -26.71
N ASN A 41 16.90 47.87 -27.47
CA ASN A 41 15.65 48.47 -27.92
C ASN A 41 15.01 47.56 -28.98
N ILE A 42 14.12 46.67 -28.54
CA ILE A 42 13.24 45.89 -29.42
C ILE A 42 11.90 46.63 -29.50
N PRO A 43 11.41 47.01 -30.70
CA PRO A 43 10.10 47.64 -30.85
C PRO A 43 8.98 46.68 -30.41
N PRO A 44 7.91 47.19 -29.77
CA PRO A 44 6.82 46.35 -29.29
C PRO A 44 6.08 45.67 -30.46
N PRO A 45 5.62 44.42 -30.29
CA PRO A 45 4.82 43.74 -31.30
C PRO A 45 3.47 44.45 -31.51
N PRO A 46 2.88 44.39 -32.72
CA PRO A 46 1.59 44.99 -32.99
C PRO A 46 0.49 44.36 -32.13
N PRO A 47 -0.51 45.14 -31.69
CA PRO A 47 -1.60 44.62 -30.88
C PRO A 47 -2.43 43.60 -31.66
N PRO A 48 -2.94 42.54 -31.01
CA PRO A 48 -3.82 41.58 -31.67
C PRO A 48 -5.15 42.24 -32.08
N PRO A 49 -5.82 41.72 -33.12
CA PRO A 49 -7.10 42.26 -33.59
C PRO A 49 -8.15 42.23 -32.47
N SER A 50 -8.73 43.39 -32.17
CA SER A 50 -9.74 43.56 -31.13
C SER A 50 -11.03 42.82 -31.49
N TRP A 51 -11.40 41.81 -30.70
CA TRP A 51 -12.70 41.16 -30.79
C TRP A 51 -13.71 41.85 -29.87
N ARG A 52 -14.72 42.51 -30.44
CA ARG A 52 -15.94 42.93 -29.72
C ARG A 52 -16.98 41.81 -29.82
N GLY A 53 -16.95 40.87 -28.88
CA GLY A 53 -18.01 39.88 -28.72
C GLY A 53 -18.02 39.32 -27.30
N LYS A 54 -19.12 39.52 -26.56
CA LYS A 54 -19.29 38.94 -25.22
C LYS A 54 -19.40 37.42 -25.33
N LEU A 55 -18.54 36.69 -24.63
CA LEU A 55 -18.70 35.25 -24.44
C LEU A 55 -20.01 34.95 -23.68
N PRO A 56 -20.74 33.88 -24.03
CA PRO A 56 -21.93 33.49 -23.28
C PRO A 56 -21.54 33.08 -21.85
N ARG A 57 -22.28 33.61 -20.87
CA ARG A 57 -22.12 33.33 -19.44
C ARG A 57 -22.55 31.88 -19.17
N VAL A 58 -21.60 30.96 -19.07
CA VAL A 58 -21.88 29.56 -18.73
C VAL A 58 -22.01 29.45 -17.20
N GLU A 59 -23.23 29.55 -16.69
CA GLU A 59 -23.54 29.57 -15.24
C GLU A 59 -23.58 28.19 -14.57
N ARG A 60 -23.34 27.08 -15.27
CA ARG A 60 -23.29 25.76 -14.63
C ARG A 60 -21.86 25.32 -14.31
N ARG A 61 -21.55 25.28 -13.02
CA ARG A 61 -20.38 24.61 -12.44
C ARG A 61 -20.50 23.11 -12.75
N PHE A 62 -19.55 22.58 -13.50
CA PHE A 62 -19.44 21.14 -13.74
C PHE A 62 -18.24 20.63 -12.93
N GLU A 63 -18.52 19.87 -11.88
CA GLU A 63 -17.52 19.14 -11.09
C GLU A 63 -17.59 17.67 -11.53
N GLY A 64 -16.58 17.22 -12.27
CA GLY A 64 -16.48 15.84 -12.76
C GLY A 64 -15.05 15.31 -12.60
N PRO A 65 -14.85 13.97 -12.71
CA PRO A 65 -13.55 13.34 -12.57
C PRO A 65 -12.55 13.83 -13.63
N GLU A 66 -11.28 13.80 -13.26
CA GLU A 66 -10.12 14.23 -14.05
C GLU A 66 -10.17 13.66 -15.49
N LEU A 67 -9.97 14.52 -16.50
CA LEU A 67 -10.08 14.16 -17.92
C LEU A 67 -9.00 13.15 -18.29
N ASP A 68 -9.39 11.91 -18.60
CA ASP A 68 -8.50 10.92 -19.20
C ASP A 68 -8.36 11.22 -20.70
N LEU A 69 -7.27 11.92 -21.07
CA LEU A 69 -7.00 12.44 -22.41
C LEU A 69 -6.56 11.33 -23.38
N ARG A 70 -7.45 10.38 -23.65
CA ARG A 70 -7.22 9.33 -24.62
C ARG A 70 -7.46 9.83 -26.06
N ALA A 71 -6.51 9.60 -26.95
CA ALA A 71 -6.56 10.09 -28.34
C ALA A 71 -7.65 9.42 -29.19
N ASP A 72 -8.11 8.24 -28.78
CA ASP A 72 -9.10 7.39 -29.45
C ASP A 72 -10.54 7.63 -28.99
N VAL A 73 -10.76 8.35 -27.88
CA VAL A 73 -12.09 8.55 -27.27
C VAL A 73 -12.52 10.01 -27.34
N CYS A 74 -13.82 10.25 -27.54
CA CYS A 74 -14.38 11.59 -27.63
C CYS A 74 -14.33 12.32 -26.26
N ASN A 75 -13.49 13.35 -26.16
CA ASN A 75 -13.29 14.17 -24.96
C ASN A 75 -14.43 15.16 -24.65
N ALA A 76 -15.59 15.01 -25.28
CA ALA A 76 -16.73 15.89 -25.07
C ALA A 76 -17.75 15.25 -24.13
N TYR A 77 -18.42 16.08 -23.33
CA TYR A 77 -19.52 15.65 -22.48
C TYR A 77 -20.83 15.61 -23.26
N GLN A 78 -21.64 14.61 -22.99
CA GLN A 78 -23.03 14.54 -23.44
C GLN A 78 -23.85 15.63 -22.72
N ILE A 79 -24.69 16.34 -23.47
CA ILE A 79 -25.44 17.50 -22.96
C ILE A 79 -26.56 17.07 -21.99
N SER A 80 -27.11 15.87 -22.18
CA SER A 80 -28.25 15.35 -21.43
C SER A 80 -27.92 14.98 -20.00
N ASP A 81 -26.72 14.45 -19.74
CA ASP A 81 -26.36 13.78 -18.49
C ASP A 81 -25.02 14.26 -17.90
N GLY A 82 -24.25 15.07 -18.64
CA GLY A 82 -22.92 15.51 -18.22
C GLY A 82 -21.90 14.38 -18.13
N GLN A 83 -22.15 13.21 -18.74
CA GLN A 83 -21.18 12.12 -18.82
C GLN A 83 -20.25 12.26 -20.02
N LEU A 84 -19.05 11.66 -19.93
CA LEU A 84 -18.11 11.60 -21.05
C LEU A 84 -18.72 10.83 -22.23
N CYS A 85 -18.46 11.29 -23.45
CA CYS A 85 -18.93 10.62 -24.65
C CYS A 85 -18.13 9.35 -24.92
N GLY A 86 -18.75 8.18 -24.77
CA GLY A 86 -18.13 6.89 -25.09
C GLY A 86 -17.89 6.61 -26.59
N LYS A 87 -18.12 7.58 -27.49
CA LYS A 87 -17.89 7.38 -28.93
C LYS A 87 -16.43 7.60 -29.30
N ALA A 88 -15.94 6.87 -30.28
CA ALA A 88 -14.59 7.06 -30.80
C ALA A 88 -14.38 8.49 -31.32
N ALA A 89 -13.20 9.04 -31.05
CA ALA A 89 -12.77 10.31 -31.62
C ALA A 89 -12.59 10.18 -33.13
N SER A 90 -12.95 11.22 -33.89
CA SER A 90 -12.75 11.21 -35.34
C SER A 90 -11.27 11.44 -35.65
N CYS A 91 -10.53 10.38 -35.99
CA CYS A 91 -9.09 10.42 -36.34
C CYS A 91 -8.76 11.27 -37.59
N ASN A 92 -9.74 11.59 -38.44
CA ASN A 92 -9.55 12.41 -39.65
C ASN A 92 -9.52 13.93 -39.40
N LEU A 93 -9.32 14.38 -38.16
CA LEU A 93 -9.14 15.80 -37.86
C LEU A 93 -7.69 16.18 -38.14
N LYS A 94 -7.47 17.32 -38.82
CA LYS A 94 -6.12 17.89 -38.94
C LYS A 94 -5.54 17.99 -37.51
N PRO A 95 -4.44 17.28 -37.17
CA PRO A 95 -3.99 17.08 -35.78
C PRO A 95 -3.72 18.37 -35.00
N LYS A 96 -3.56 19.48 -35.72
CA LYS A 96 -3.08 20.74 -35.17
C LYS A 96 -4.16 21.62 -34.54
N GLU A 97 -5.46 21.28 -34.57
CA GLU A 97 -6.52 22.26 -34.19
C GLU A 97 -7.64 21.77 -33.26
N PHE A 98 -7.68 20.48 -32.90
CA PHE A 98 -8.83 19.93 -32.16
C PHE A 98 -8.42 18.93 -31.09
N MET A 99 -9.10 18.97 -29.93
CA MET A 99 -9.16 17.79 -29.06
C MET A 99 -9.87 16.64 -29.80
N PRO A 100 -9.49 15.38 -29.55
CA PRO A 100 -10.16 14.23 -30.14
C PRO A 100 -11.63 14.22 -29.71
N VAL A 101 -12.54 14.50 -30.64
CA VAL A 101 -14.00 14.44 -30.43
C VAL A 101 -14.67 13.66 -31.56
N CYS A 102 -15.78 12.99 -31.26
CA CYS A 102 -16.57 12.31 -32.28
C CYS A 102 -17.22 13.33 -33.23
N ARG A 103 -17.67 12.87 -34.41
CA ARG A 103 -18.31 13.73 -35.43
C ARG A 103 -19.50 14.52 -34.90
N ASN A 104 -20.25 13.98 -33.94
CA ASN A 104 -21.44 14.64 -33.37
C ASN A 104 -21.06 15.78 -32.42
N HIS A 105 -20.01 15.59 -31.61
CA HIS A 105 -19.51 16.62 -30.71
C HIS A 105 -18.61 17.65 -31.40
N LYS A 106 -18.06 17.33 -32.58
CA LYS A 106 -17.31 18.27 -33.42
C LYS A 106 -18.06 19.59 -33.68
N LYS A 107 -19.38 19.53 -33.89
CA LYS A 107 -20.20 20.72 -34.19
C LYS A 107 -20.61 21.52 -32.94
N ARG A 108 -20.47 20.93 -31.74
CA ARG A 108 -21.09 21.45 -30.50
C ARG A 108 -20.11 21.73 -29.37
N ALA A 109 -18.90 21.20 -29.41
CA ALA A 109 -17.93 21.39 -28.33
C ALA A 109 -17.23 22.76 -28.49
N PRO A 110 -17.52 23.77 -27.64
CA PRO A 110 -16.60 24.88 -27.50
C PRO A 110 -15.23 24.34 -27.07
N ARG A 111 -14.18 24.88 -27.68
CA ARG A 111 -12.77 24.59 -27.40
C ARG A 111 -12.48 24.96 -25.95
N ILE A 112 -12.65 24.06 -24.99
CA ILE A 112 -12.42 24.39 -23.58
C ILE A 112 -11.28 23.54 -23.05
N ALA A 113 -10.13 24.16 -22.84
CA ALA A 113 -9.07 23.64 -21.99
C ALA A 113 -9.27 24.14 -20.55
N THR A 114 -8.65 23.49 -19.58
CA THR A 114 -8.50 24.08 -18.25
C THR A 114 -7.16 24.77 -18.16
N CYS A 115 -7.10 25.87 -17.41
CA CYS A 115 -5.87 26.58 -17.20
C CYS A 115 -4.81 25.66 -16.55
N GLU A 116 -3.57 25.75 -17.01
CA GLU A 116 -2.42 24.93 -16.58
C GLU A 116 -1.44 25.69 -15.67
N ALA A 117 -1.71 26.99 -15.42
CA ALA A 117 -0.83 27.87 -14.65
C ALA A 117 -0.51 27.29 -13.26
N THR A 118 -1.54 26.88 -12.53
CA THR A 118 -1.43 26.25 -11.21
C THR A 118 -2.45 25.13 -11.09
N VAL A 119 -2.20 24.16 -10.20
CA VAL A 119 -3.15 23.05 -9.94
C VAL A 119 -4.49 23.58 -9.38
N LYS A 120 -4.46 24.75 -8.72
CA LYS A 120 -5.64 25.40 -8.15
C LYS A 120 -6.48 26.14 -9.19
N CYS A 121 -5.89 26.57 -10.31
CA CYS A 121 -6.64 27.28 -11.34
C CYS A 121 -7.51 26.31 -12.15
N LYS A 122 -8.82 26.37 -11.92
CA LYS A 122 -9.82 25.59 -12.66
C LYS A 122 -10.50 26.40 -13.79
N ASN A 123 -9.94 27.55 -14.15
CA ASN A 123 -10.53 28.41 -15.18
C ASN A 123 -10.56 27.67 -16.53
N LYS A 124 -11.73 27.72 -17.18
CA LYS A 124 -11.96 27.16 -18.50
C LYS A 124 -11.57 28.19 -19.56
N ILE A 125 -10.73 27.81 -20.51
CA ILE A 125 -10.15 28.71 -21.51
C ILE A 125 -10.27 28.15 -22.91
N ARG A 126 -10.06 28.99 -23.93
CA ARG A 126 -9.99 28.50 -25.31
C ARG A 126 -8.77 27.62 -25.50
N TRP A 127 -8.95 26.34 -25.84
CA TRP A 127 -7.83 25.45 -26.16
C TRP A 127 -7.02 26.02 -27.33
N GLN A 128 -5.71 26.13 -27.14
CA GLN A 128 -4.76 26.58 -28.16
C GLN A 128 -3.69 25.50 -28.36
N PRO A 129 -3.49 25.02 -29.59
CA PRO A 129 -2.44 24.07 -29.91
C PRO A 129 -1.07 24.74 -29.77
N HIS A 130 -0.10 24.02 -29.19
CA HIS A 130 1.31 24.43 -29.05
C HIS A 130 1.62 25.56 -28.05
N PHE A 131 0.67 25.96 -27.21
CA PHE A 131 0.91 26.94 -26.13
C PHE A 131 0.39 26.42 -24.80
N TYR A 132 0.98 26.91 -23.70
CA TYR A 132 0.46 26.68 -22.36
C TYR A 132 -0.99 27.16 -22.32
N ASN A 133 -1.89 26.29 -21.87
CA ASN A 133 -3.28 26.66 -21.72
C ASN A 133 -3.41 27.60 -20.51
N LEU A 134 -3.28 28.92 -20.71
CA LEU A 134 -3.37 29.94 -19.65
C LEU A 134 -4.64 30.78 -19.79
N CYS A 135 -5.35 31.01 -18.68
CA CYS A 135 -6.47 31.97 -18.67
C CYS A 135 -5.96 33.39 -18.68
N ASP A 136 -6.82 34.34 -19.05
CA ASP A 136 -6.39 35.75 -19.21
C ASP A 136 -5.80 36.33 -17.91
N GLN A 137 -6.31 35.93 -16.74
CA GLN A 137 -5.71 36.28 -15.42
C GLN A 137 -4.23 35.86 -15.29
N HIS A 138 -3.85 34.71 -15.88
CA HIS A 138 -2.50 34.17 -15.82
C HIS A 138 -1.68 34.47 -17.09
N LYS A 139 -2.28 35.02 -18.15
CA LYS A 139 -1.53 35.36 -19.38
C LYS A 139 -0.62 36.56 -19.15
N ASP A 140 -1.14 37.59 -18.49
CA ASP A 140 -0.42 38.84 -18.28
C ASP A 140 0.63 38.71 -17.16
N GLU A 141 0.35 37.88 -16.15
CA GLU A 141 1.32 37.49 -15.12
C GLU A 141 2.48 36.65 -15.66
N VAL A 142 2.27 35.85 -16.72
CA VAL A 142 3.30 34.95 -17.29
C VAL A 142 4.40 35.69 -18.05
N THR A 143 4.19 36.95 -18.42
CA THR A 143 5.28 37.83 -18.88
C THR A 143 6.32 38.08 -17.78
N HIS A 144 5.92 38.07 -16.50
CA HIS A 144 6.80 38.18 -15.34
C HIS A 144 7.07 36.84 -14.62
N MET A 145 6.24 35.82 -14.84
CA MET A 145 6.34 34.49 -14.24
C MET A 145 6.70 33.40 -15.27
N ARG A 146 7.72 33.62 -16.11
CA ARG A 146 8.32 32.50 -16.84
C ARG A 146 9.00 31.59 -15.82
N CYS A 147 8.40 30.45 -15.52
CA CYS A 147 9.05 29.41 -14.73
C CYS A 147 10.33 28.98 -15.48
N HIS A 148 11.49 29.49 -15.04
CA HIS A 148 12.77 29.23 -15.67
C HIS A 148 13.08 27.73 -15.72
N LEU A 149 12.55 26.97 -14.74
CA LEU A 149 12.63 25.52 -14.70
C LEU A 149 12.03 24.88 -15.96
N LEU A 150 10.87 25.35 -16.44
CA LEU A 150 10.22 24.82 -17.65
C LEU A 150 10.95 25.15 -18.96
N ARG A 151 11.97 26.02 -18.94
CA ARG A 151 12.85 26.25 -20.10
C ARG A 151 13.94 25.19 -20.23
N LEU A 152 14.22 24.45 -19.17
CA LEU A 152 15.19 23.36 -19.19
C LEU A 152 14.59 22.15 -19.94
N PRO A 153 15.39 21.29 -20.58
CA PRO A 153 14.92 20.01 -21.10
C PRO A 153 14.28 19.15 -19.98
N VAL A 154 13.34 18.28 -20.35
CA VAL A 154 12.60 17.45 -19.38
C VAL A 154 13.53 16.57 -18.56
N GLU A 155 14.59 16.07 -19.16
CA GLU A 155 15.60 15.22 -18.52
C GLU A 155 16.31 15.97 -17.39
N ILE A 156 16.66 17.23 -17.63
CA ILE A 156 17.28 18.09 -16.63
C ILE A 156 16.29 18.42 -15.51
N ARG A 157 15.01 18.65 -15.83
CA ARG A 157 13.99 18.87 -14.81
C ARG A 157 13.77 17.65 -13.94
N MET A 158 13.67 16.46 -14.53
CA MET A 158 13.54 15.20 -13.80
C MET A 158 14.76 14.96 -12.89
N ASN A 159 15.97 15.26 -13.37
CA ASN A 159 17.17 15.19 -12.54
C ASN A 159 17.13 16.22 -11.40
N ILE A 160 16.67 17.45 -11.64
CA ILE A 160 16.46 18.42 -10.55
C ILE A 160 15.45 17.88 -9.53
N PHE A 161 14.38 17.22 -9.99
CA PHE A 161 13.38 16.64 -9.09
C PHE A 161 13.94 15.54 -8.20
N THR A 162 14.90 14.73 -8.65
CA THR A 162 15.55 13.74 -7.76
C THR A 162 16.34 14.41 -6.63
N TYR A 163 16.86 15.63 -6.84
CA TYR A 163 17.50 16.43 -5.80
C TYR A 163 16.53 17.24 -4.94
N LEU A 164 15.22 17.23 -5.20
CA LEU A 164 14.21 18.00 -4.45
C LEU A 164 13.19 17.12 -3.72
N LEU A 165 12.92 15.94 -4.28
CA LEU A 165 11.98 14.96 -3.77
C LEU A 165 12.68 13.93 -2.87
N PRO A 166 11.93 13.05 -2.20
CA PRO A 166 12.49 11.97 -1.41
C PRO A 166 13.46 11.10 -2.22
N ASP A 167 14.63 10.80 -1.65
CA ASP A 167 15.60 9.82 -2.17
C ASP A 167 15.60 8.51 -1.36
N GLN A 168 14.82 8.48 -0.27
CA GLN A 168 14.62 7.33 0.61
C GLN A 168 13.24 6.70 0.40
N PRO A 169 13.07 5.43 0.80
CA PRO A 169 11.75 4.82 0.98
C PRO A 169 10.84 5.70 1.83
N ILE A 170 9.60 5.88 1.39
CA ILE A 170 8.62 6.68 2.12
C ILE A 170 7.95 5.77 3.14
N SER A 171 8.14 6.05 4.43
CA SER A 171 7.61 5.21 5.49
C SER A 171 6.10 5.38 5.69
N ALA A 172 5.48 4.37 6.30
CA ALA A 172 4.05 4.36 6.56
C ALA A 172 3.61 5.51 7.49
N TRP A 173 4.51 5.97 8.37
CA TRP A 173 4.25 6.93 9.44
C TRP A 173 4.71 8.36 9.12
N LEU A 174 5.52 8.55 8.06
CA LEU A 174 6.12 9.84 7.65
C LEU A 174 7.07 10.48 8.69
N ASP A 175 7.52 9.72 9.67
CA ASP A 175 8.46 10.21 10.71
C ASP A 175 9.92 10.18 10.26
N ASP A 176 10.22 9.46 9.17
CA ASP A 176 11.58 9.30 8.67
C ASP A 176 12.06 10.48 7.84
N PRO A 177 13.37 10.80 7.90
CA PRO A 177 13.96 11.70 6.93
C PRO A 177 13.78 11.10 5.54
N LEU A 178 13.03 11.84 4.71
CA LEU A 178 12.72 11.42 3.34
C LEU A 178 13.93 11.52 2.40
N ARG A 179 15.01 12.15 2.87
CA ARG A 179 16.28 12.28 2.15
C ARG A 179 17.46 11.84 2.99
N SER A 180 18.45 11.29 2.31
CA SER A 180 19.74 10.85 2.87
C SER A 180 20.53 12.00 3.51
N ASP A 181 20.42 13.20 2.97
CA ASP A 181 21.08 14.42 3.46
C ASP A 181 20.35 15.10 4.64
N GLY A 182 19.21 14.56 5.07
CA GLY A 182 18.39 15.12 6.15
C GLY A 182 17.64 16.40 5.79
N VAL A 183 17.73 16.87 4.54
CA VAL A 183 17.01 18.07 4.09
C VAL A 183 15.51 17.75 4.03
N LYS A 184 14.68 18.69 4.49
CA LYS A 184 13.22 18.53 4.44
C LYS A 184 12.73 18.53 2.99
N CYS A 185 12.03 17.46 2.59
CA CYS A 185 11.31 17.42 1.31
C CYS A 185 10.07 18.32 1.37
N THR A 186 9.87 19.13 0.33
CA THR A 186 8.64 19.91 0.18
C THR A 186 7.84 19.42 -1.02
N THR A 187 6.63 18.90 -0.78
CA THR A 187 5.68 18.53 -1.86
C THR A 187 5.00 19.74 -2.50
N SER A 188 5.27 20.96 -2.00
CA SER A 188 4.78 22.22 -2.57
C SER A 188 5.10 22.38 -4.05
N LEU A 189 6.16 21.74 -4.54
CA LEU A 189 6.52 21.69 -5.95
C LEU A 189 5.40 21.11 -6.83
N LEU A 190 4.65 20.14 -6.30
CA LEU A 190 3.49 19.54 -6.99
C LEU A 190 2.34 20.53 -7.20
N LEU A 191 2.36 21.69 -6.53
CA LEU A 191 1.30 22.70 -6.65
C LEU A 191 1.65 23.83 -7.62
N VAL A 192 2.91 23.90 -8.08
CA VAL A 192 3.44 25.04 -8.85
C VAL A 192 2.80 25.11 -10.24
N SER A 193 2.84 24.03 -11.02
CA SER A 193 2.20 23.94 -12.33
C SER A 193 1.76 22.50 -12.60
N LYS A 194 0.81 22.30 -13.52
CA LYS A 194 0.35 20.94 -13.87
C LYS A 194 1.47 20.09 -14.49
N GLN A 195 2.29 20.69 -15.34
CA GLN A 195 3.41 19.98 -15.97
C GLN A 195 4.46 19.57 -14.93
N ILE A 196 4.89 20.50 -14.06
CA ILE A 196 5.82 20.20 -12.97
C ILE A 196 5.21 19.15 -12.05
N SER A 197 3.92 19.28 -11.71
CA SER A 197 3.21 18.30 -10.91
C SER A 197 3.26 16.91 -11.53
N GLN A 198 3.06 16.77 -12.83
CA GLN A 198 3.06 15.47 -13.51
C GLN A 198 4.46 14.87 -13.53
N GLU A 199 5.46 15.63 -13.98
CA GLU A 199 6.85 15.17 -14.05
C GLU A 199 7.43 14.85 -12.66
N ALA A 200 7.18 15.71 -11.67
CA ALA A 200 7.61 15.49 -10.30
C ALA A 200 6.84 14.34 -9.63
N SER A 201 5.55 14.15 -9.94
CA SER A 201 4.80 12.96 -9.49
C SER A 201 5.40 11.68 -10.05
N ASP A 202 5.80 11.66 -11.31
CA ASP A 202 6.41 10.49 -11.93
C ASP A 202 7.73 10.11 -11.25
N VAL A 203 8.52 11.10 -10.80
CA VAL A 203 9.71 10.85 -9.97
C VAL A 203 9.32 10.39 -8.56
N LEU A 204 8.46 11.14 -7.86
CA LEU A 204 8.05 10.87 -6.47
C LEU A 204 7.44 9.47 -6.29
N TYR A 205 6.50 9.10 -7.17
CA TYR A 205 5.75 7.84 -7.06
C TYR A 205 6.39 6.67 -7.83
N GLY A 206 7.37 6.96 -8.68
CA GLY A 206 8.02 5.98 -9.53
C GLY A 206 9.41 5.53 -9.07
N ALA A 207 10.14 6.36 -8.32
CA ALA A 207 11.54 6.08 -7.96
C ALA A 207 11.69 5.22 -6.69
N HIS A 208 10.97 5.56 -5.62
CA HIS A 208 11.18 4.95 -4.30
C HIS A 208 9.98 4.12 -3.84
N PRO A 209 10.22 3.03 -3.07
CA PRO A 209 9.15 2.21 -2.55
C PRO A 209 8.38 2.94 -1.43
N PHE A 210 7.07 2.77 -1.45
CA PHE A 210 6.17 3.25 -0.40
C PHE A 210 5.89 2.14 0.59
N THR A 211 6.03 2.44 1.87
CA THR A 211 5.88 1.45 2.91
C THR A 211 4.43 1.40 3.40
N VAL A 212 3.83 0.21 3.35
CA VAL A 212 2.54 -0.10 3.96
C VAL A 212 2.81 -0.89 5.22
N SER A 213 2.51 -0.34 6.40
CA SER A 213 2.65 -1.06 7.67
C SER A 213 1.32 -1.69 8.05
N ILE A 214 1.27 -3.01 8.07
CA ILE A 214 0.10 -3.80 8.46
C ILE A 214 0.35 -4.36 9.87
N GLN A 215 -0.54 -4.00 10.77
CA GLN A 215 -0.62 -4.51 12.13
C GLN A 215 -1.97 -5.23 12.30
N ARG A 216 -2.14 -5.94 13.41
CA ARG A 216 -3.34 -6.73 13.74
C ARG A 216 -4.66 -6.05 13.33
N ASN A 217 -4.86 -4.81 13.74
CA ASN A 217 -6.11 -4.07 13.50
C ASN A 217 -5.87 -2.75 12.76
N SER A 218 -4.72 -2.57 12.14
CA SER A 218 -4.45 -1.31 11.44
C SER A 218 -3.56 -1.47 10.23
N LEU A 219 -3.89 -0.74 9.18
CA LEU A 219 -3.06 -0.56 8.00
C LEU A 219 -2.64 0.90 7.94
N ASN A 220 -1.34 1.15 7.90
CA ASN A 220 -0.78 2.49 7.81
C ASN A 220 -0.06 2.68 6.47
N LEU A 221 -0.31 3.80 5.81
CA LEU A 221 0.27 4.12 4.50
C LEU A 221 0.37 5.64 4.36
N CYS A 222 1.58 6.19 4.24
CA CYS A 222 1.80 7.64 4.02
C CYS A 222 1.08 8.55 5.03
N GLY A 223 1.08 8.20 6.32
CA GLY A 223 0.36 8.93 7.37
C GLY A 223 -1.15 8.66 7.41
N TRP A 224 -1.68 7.83 6.52
CA TRP A 224 -3.05 7.34 6.59
C TRP A 224 -3.11 6.10 7.45
N SER A 225 -3.97 6.09 8.46
CA SER A 225 -4.23 4.93 9.30
C SER A 225 -5.64 4.42 9.05
N TYR A 226 -5.75 3.18 8.62
CA TYR A 226 -6.98 2.42 8.50
C TYR A 226 -7.06 1.53 9.72
N TYR A 227 -8.14 1.61 10.48
CA TYR A 227 -8.35 0.74 11.62
C TYR A 227 -9.50 -0.23 11.35
N HIS A 228 -9.24 -1.51 11.53
CA HIS A 228 -10.29 -2.52 11.59
C HIS A 228 -10.85 -2.47 13.00
N ASN A 229 -11.87 -1.63 13.20
CA ASN A 229 -12.61 -1.68 14.45
C ASN A 229 -13.40 -2.99 14.49
N ARG A 230 -13.18 -3.79 15.54
CA ARG A 230 -13.85 -5.10 15.69
C ARG A 230 -15.37 -4.94 15.86
N SER A 231 -15.80 -3.83 16.43
CA SER A 231 -17.20 -3.55 16.75
C SER A 231 -17.96 -2.87 15.61
N ASP A 232 -17.28 -2.24 14.66
CA ASP A 232 -17.95 -1.59 13.54
C ASP A 232 -18.04 -2.52 12.32
N SER A 233 -19.28 -2.76 11.90
CA SER A 233 -19.68 -3.42 10.65
C SER A 233 -19.08 -2.80 9.39
N GLN A 234 -18.60 -1.58 9.53
CA GLN A 234 -18.00 -0.80 8.46
C GLN A 234 -16.50 -0.73 8.72
N ILE A 235 -15.71 -0.81 7.64
CA ILE A 235 -14.34 -0.29 7.65
C ILE A 235 -14.50 1.21 7.90
N THR A 236 -14.59 1.61 9.17
CA THR A 236 -14.59 3.00 9.56
C THR A 236 -13.17 3.48 9.34
N LEU A 237 -12.99 4.17 8.21
CA LEU A 237 -11.93 5.15 8.06
C LEU A 237 -12.09 6.13 9.21
N HIS A 238 -11.46 5.86 10.35
CA HIS A 238 -11.24 6.90 11.33
C HIS A 238 -10.17 7.77 10.71
N PRO A 239 -10.52 8.96 10.20
CA PRO A 239 -9.48 9.90 9.87
C PRO A 239 -8.71 10.14 11.18
N SER A 240 -7.38 10.15 11.12
CA SER A 240 -6.69 11.09 12.00
C SER A 240 -7.45 12.41 11.89
N PRO A 241 -7.81 13.09 13.00
CA PRO A 241 -8.85 14.14 13.06
C PRO A 241 -8.73 15.31 12.05
N THR A 242 -7.73 15.29 11.17
CA THR A 242 -7.41 16.26 10.14
C THR A 242 -7.84 15.94 8.70
N THR A 243 -8.26 14.74 8.28
CA THR A 243 -8.58 14.51 6.84
C THR A 243 -9.64 13.44 6.54
N GLN A 244 -10.88 13.86 6.27
CA GLN A 244 -11.88 13.05 5.54
C GLN A 244 -11.53 13.02 4.04
N TYR A 245 -10.97 11.93 3.52
CA TYR A 245 -11.06 11.65 2.08
C TYR A 245 -11.17 10.15 1.76
N ILE A 246 -12.09 9.90 0.82
CA ILE A 246 -12.10 8.85 -0.21
C ILE A 246 -10.66 8.53 -0.65
N ARG A 247 -10.37 7.24 -0.94
CA ARG A 247 -9.09 6.66 -1.44
C ARG A 247 -7.96 7.68 -1.61
N PRO A 248 -6.78 7.50 -1.00
CA PRO A 248 -5.64 8.38 -1.24
C PRO A 248 -5.44 8.51 -2.75
N PRO A 249 -5.71 9.69 -3.36
CA PRO A 249 -5.79 9.84 -4.81
C PRO A 249 -4.47 9.53 -5.51
N MET A 250 -3.42 9.30 -4.72
CA MET A 250 -2.05 9.06 -5.14
C MET A 250 -1.70 7.57 -5.17
N LEU A 251 -2.55 6.68 -4.62
CA LEU A 251 -2.34 5.23 -4.70
C LEU A 251 -2.20 4.77 -6.14
N SER A 252 -2.99 5.31 -7.07
CA SER A 252 -2.92 4.98 -8.50
C SER A 252 -1.66 5.50 -9.21
N LYS A 253 -0.76 6.20 -8.52
CA LYS A 253 0.52 6.65 -9.06
C LYS A 253 1.70 5.85 -8.52
N ILE A 254 1.55 5.21 -7.36
CA ILE A 254 2.61 4.44 -6.70
C ILE A 254 2.93 3.19 -7.52
N ARG A 255 4.19 3.05 -7.92
CA ARG A 255 4.67 1.91 -8.72
C ARG A 255 5.46 0.88 -7.92
N SER A 256 5.97 1.26 -6.75
CA SER A 256 6.81 0.40 -5.92
C SER A 256 6.28 0.42 -4.49
N ILE A 257 5.97 -0.73 -3.92
CA ILE A 257 5.39 -0.86 -2.59
C ILE A 257 6.20 -1.84 -1.75
N ARG A 258 6.47 -1.50 -0.50
CA ARG A 258 7.03 -2.37 0.52
C ARG A 258 5.98 -2.60 1.61
N ILE A 259 5.49 -3.81 1.75
CA ILE A 259 4.53 -4.17 2.78
C ILE A 259 5.30 -4.70 3.98
N GLN A 260 5.06 -4.13 5.15
CA GLN A 260 5.64 -4.55 6.41
C GLN A 260 4.55 -5.06 7.31
N MET A 261 4.60 -6.35 7.62
CA MET A 261 3.67 -7.00 8.53
C MET A 261 4.38 -7.32 9.84
N SER A 262 3.68 -7.07 10.95
CA SER A 262 4.13 -7.52 12.25
C SER A 262 3.16 -8.51 12.86
N LEU A 263 3.62 -9.75 13.00
CA LEU A 263 2.93 -10.81 13.72
C LEU A 263 3.46 -10.83 15.15
N ILE A 264 2.71 -10.19 16.04
CA ILE A 264 3.08 -10.04 17.45
C ILE A 264 2.35 -11.11 18.24
N LYS A 265 3.07 -11.98 18.94
CA LYS A 265 2.43 -12.80 19.97
C LYS A 265 2.07 -11.86 21.14
N PRO A 266 0.81 -11.81 21.58
CA PRO A 266 0.37 -10.83 22.55
C PRO A 266 1.08 -11.12 23.86
N THR A 267 1.98 -10.22 24.27
CA THR A 267 2.77 -10.39 25.50
C THR A 267 1.82 -10.69 26.65
N VAL A 268 2.02 -11.82 27.31
CA VAL A 268 1.34 -12.11 28.58
C VAL A 268 1.98 -11.19 29.59
N ARG A 269 1.60 -9.90 29.59
CA ARG A 269 1.95 -9.03 30.71
C ARG A 269 1.28 -9.65 31.92
N GLY A 270 2.11 -10.34 32.70
CA GLY A 270 1.76 -11.17 33.83
C GLY A 270 1.20 -10.35 34.97
N ASN A 271 0.01 -9.80 34.79
CA ASN A 271 -0.87 -9.61 35.92
C ASN A 271 -1.20 -11.02 36.40
N ARG A 272 -0.47 -11.51 37.41
CA ARG A 272 -0.52 -12.88 37.96
C ARG A 272 -1.92 -13.36 38.38
N ARG A 273 -2.94 -12.50 38.30
CA ARG A 273 -4.35 -12.80 38.59
C ARG A 273 -5.24 -12.92 37.33
N SER A 274 -4.74 -12.55 36.15
CA SER A 274 -5.48 -12.76 34.91
C SER A 274 -5.28 -14.21 34.47
N ARG A 275 -6.35 -14.99 34.62
CA ARG A 275 -6.48 -16.40 34.20
C ARG A 275 -5.79 -16.67 32.87
N VAL A 276 -5.25 -17.89 32.77
CA VAL A 276 -4.74 -18.55 31.55
C VAL A 276 -5.40 -17.96 30.31
N ARG A 277 -4.64 -17.19 29.52
CA ARG A 277 -5.13 -16.73 28.22
C ARG A 277 -5.39 -17.96 27.38
N SER A 278 -6.59 -18.03 26.81
CA SER A 278 -6.98 -19.16 25.99
C SER A 278 -6.20 -19.14 24.67
N PRO A 279 -5.73 -20.29 24.14
CA PRO A 279 -5.01 -20.40 22.86
C PRO A 279 -5.70 -19.66 21.69
N TRP A 280 -7.02 -19.53 21.75
CA TRP A 280 -7.88 -18.80 20.81
C TRP A 280 -7.46 -17.36 20.51
N VAL A 281 -6.82 -16.65 21.44
CA VAL A 281 -6.45 -15.24 21.21
C VAL A 281 -5.39 -15.12 20.11
N GLU A 282 -4.50 -16.11 20.01
CA GLU A 282 -3.43 -16.11 19.00
C GLU A 282 -3.98 -16.38 17.60
N GLU A 283 -4.86 -17.37 17.48
CA GLU A 283 -5.48 -17.72 16.19
C GLU A 283 -6.30 -16.53 15.64
N VAL A 284 -7.09 -15.87 16.49
CA VAL A 284 -7.87 -14.69 16.08
C VAL A 284 -6.97 -13.56 15.57
N GLU A 285 -5.80 -13.35 16.18
CA GLU A 285 -4.83 -12.34 15.75
C GLU A 285 -4.26 -12.61 14.36
N VAL A 286 -3.97 -13.87 14.05
CA VAL A 286 -3.53 -14.31 12.72
C VAL A 286 -4.60 -13.98 11.67
N TYR A 287 -5.87 -14.26 11.98
CA TYR A 287 -6.98 -13.94 11.07
C TYR A 287 -7.28 -12.44 10.95
N ASP A 288 -7.15 -11.66 12.03
CA ASP A 288 -7.28 -10.19 11.97
C ASP A 288 -6.19 -9.58 11.09
N LEU A 289 -4.93 -10.04 11.25
CA LEU A 289 -3.82 -9.63 10.41
C LEU A 289 -4.07 -10.02 8.95
N ARG A 290 -4.54 -11.25 8.70
CA ARG A 290 -4.88 -11.72 7.35
C ARG A 290 -6.00 -10.89 6.70
N ASP A 291 -7.03 -10.51 7.45
CA ASP A 291 -8.10 -9.63 6.94
C ASP A 291 -7.54 -8.25 6.54
N SER A 292 -6.54 -7.74 7.29
CA SER A 292 -5.83 -6.51 6.95
C SER A 292 -4.95 -6.67 5.69
N VAL A 293 -4.32 -7.82 5.52
CA VAL A 293 -3.60 -8.18 4.28
C VAL A 293 -4.55 -8.27 3.10
N LEU A 294 -5.69 -8.94 3.24
CA LEU A 294 -6.71 -9.04 2.20
C LEU A 294 -7.23 -7.65 1.78
N THR A 295 -7.46 -6.77 2.77
CA THR A 295 -7.84 -5.38 2.50
C THR A 295 -6.76 -4.65 1.69
N THR A 296 -5.49 -4.85 2.04
CA THR A 296 -4.35 -4.30 1.29
C THR A 296 -4.33 -4.82 -0.14
N VAL A 297 -4.46 -6.14 -0.34
CA VAL A 297 -4.48 -6.77 -1.66
C VAL A 297 -5.61 -6.20 -2.53
N GLN A 298 -6.81 -6.06 -1.97
CA GLN A 298 -7.95 -5.45 -2.68
C GLN A 298 -7.67 -3.99 -3.05
N MET A 299 -7.05 -3.21 -2.17
CA MET A 299 -6.63 -1.84 -2.47
C MET A 299 -5.63 -1.81 -3.64
N LEU A 300 -4.67 -2.74 -3.68
CA LEU A 300 -3.67 -2.85 -4.74
C LEU A 300 -4.29 -3.28 -6.08
N GLN A 301 -5.21 -4.26 -6.08
CA GLN A 301 -5.93 -4.70 -7.28
C GLN A 301 -6.80 -3.60 -7.90
N GLN A 302 -7.32 -2.70 -7.06
CA GLN A 302 -8.12 -1.56 -7.50
C GLN A 302 -7.28 -0.42 -8.10
N GLN A 303 -5.94 -0.49 -8.04
CA GLN A 303 -5.08 0.51 -8.66
C GLN A 303 -5.14 0.38 -10.20
N HIS A 304 -5.31 1.52 -10.87
CA HIS A 304 -5.30 1.57 -12.34
C HIS A 304 -3.88 1.42 -12.93
N SER A 305 -2.86 1.74 -12.15
CA SER A 305 -1.46 1.63 -12.57
C SER A 305 -0.89 0.26 -12.21
N PRO A 306 -0.18 -0.42 -13.12
CA PRO A 306 0.51 -1.65 -12.79
C PRO A 306 1.65 -1.37 -11.79
N LEU A 307 1.70 -2.18 -10.73
CA LEU A 307 2.84 -2.19 -9.82
C LEU A 307 4.07 -2.74 -10.54
N ARG A 308 5.19 -2.04 -10.41
CA ARG A 308 6.51 -2.46 -10.92
C ARG A 308 7.25 -3.33 -9.91
N SER A 309 7.12 -3.01 -8.63
CA SER A 309 7.80 -3.74 -7.56
C SER A 309 6.94 -3.88 -6.32
N LEU A 310 6.99 -5.08 -5.73
CA LEU A 310 6.38 -5.41 -4.45
C LEU A 310 7.42 -6.09 -3.57
N SER A 311 7.78 -5.46 -2.46
CA SER A 311 8.55 -6.09 -1.39
C SER A 311 7.62 -6.44 -0.23
N ILE A 312 7.76 -7.62 0.36
CA ILE A 312 6.99 -8.06 1.52
C ILE A 312 7.96 -8.42 2.64
N LEU A 313 7.90 -7.68 3.73
CA LEU A 313 8.67 -7.88 4.95
C LEU A 313 7.75 -8.41 6.04
N LEU A 314 8.04 -9.61 6.51
CA LEU A 314 7.32 -10.26 7.60
C LEU A 314 8.20 -10.26 8.84
N THR A 315 7.67 -9.74 9.93
CA THR A 315 8.37 -9.66 11.21
C THR A 315 7.55 -10.41 12.24
N THR A 316 8.19 -11.34 12.95
CA THR A 316 7.52 -12.14 13.98
C THR A 316 8.13 -11.79 15.34
N GLN A 317 7.29 -11.51 16.32
CA GLN A 317 7.70 -11.33 17.70
C GLN A 317 7.20 -12.54 18.51
N ASN A 318 7.93 -13.64 18.44
CA ASN A 318 7.64 -14.86 19.21
C ASN A 318 8.39 -14.80 20.55
N GLN A 319 7.90 -14.04 21.53
CA GLN A 319 8.63 -13.73 22.77
C GLN A 319 9.07 -14.92 23.66
N ALA A 320 8.80 -16.18 23.29
CA ALA A 320 9.17 -17.34 24.09
C ALA A 320 9.46 -18.62 23.29
N GLY A 321 9.71 -18.54 21.97
CA GLY A 321 9.97 -19.74 21.15
C GLY A 321 8.82 -20.74 21.14
N ILE A 322 7.58 -20.26 21.36
CA ILE A 322 6.43 -21.13 21.63
C ILE A 322 5.89 -21.77 20.34
N TRP A 323 5.91 -21.04 19.22
CA TRP A 323 5.50 -21.64 17.96
C TRP A 323 6.61 -22.53 17.43
N GLU A 324 6.26 -23.79 17.20
CA GLU A 324 7.07 -24.72 16.43
C GLU A 324 7.30 -24.15 15.02
N GLU A 325 8.41 -24.51 14.41
CA GLU A 325 8.77 -23.98 13.09
C GLU A 325 7.67 -24.25 12.03
N GLU A 326 7.03 -25.42 12.10
CA GLU A 326 5.95 -25.81 11.20
C GLU A 326 4.67 -24.98 11.42
N GLU A 327 4.35 -24.64 12.67
CA GLU A 327 3.23 -23.75 12.99
C GLU A 327 3.50 -22.34 12.47
N GLN A 328 4.73 -21.84 12.62
CA GLN A 328 5.12 -20.53 12.10
C GLN A 328 4.93 -20.47 10.59
N ILE A 329 5.42 -21.48 9.86
CA ILE A 329 5.24 -21.57 8.40
C ILE A 329 3.76 -21.62 8.04
N SER A 330 2.96 -22.41 8.76
CA SER A 330 1.51 -22.51 8.54
C SER A 330 0.80 -21.16 8.72
N PHE A 331 1.17 -20.36 9.74
CA PHE A 331 0.61 -19.03 9.92
C PHE A 331 1.05 -18.05 8.83
N LEU A 332 2.30 -18.13 8.39
CA LEU A 332 2.82 -17.28 7.32
C LEU A 332 2.13 -17.60 5.99
N GLU A 333 1.98 -18.88 5.67
CA GLU A 333 1.18 -19.35 4.54
C GLU A 333 -0.24 -18.78 4.59
N LEU A 334 -0.91 -18.90 5.74
CA LEU A 334 -2.25 -18.39 5.93
C LEU A 334 -2.34 -16.87 5.73
N ILE A 335 -1.47 -16.09 6.39
CA ILE A 335 -1.50 -14.62 6.35
C ILE A 335 -1.17 -14.08 4.96
N THR A 336 -0.26 -14.72 4.24
CA THR A 336 0.21 -14.27 2.91
C THR A 336 -0.61 -14.83 1.76
N GLU A 337 -1.45 -15.83 1.99
CA GLU A 337 -2.33 -16.41 0.96
C GLU A 337 -3.06 -15.36 0.13
N PRO A 338 -3.62 -14.26 0.69
CA PRO A 338 -4.29 -13.26 -0.12
C PRO A 338 -3.39 -12.61 -1.19
N PHE A 339 -2.06 -12.54 -0.98
CA PHE A 339 -1.14 -12.03 -2.01
C PHE A 339 -1.12 -12.89 -3.27
N LYS A 340 -1.50 -14.18 -3.18
CA LYS A 340 -1.72 -15.05 -4.34
C LYS A 340 -2.86 -14.58 -5.25
N GLN A 341 -3.56 -13.48 -4.94
CA GLN A 341 -4.51 -12.84 -5.85
C GLN A 341 -3.88 -11.71 -6.68
N LEU A 342 -2.67 -11.26 -6.33
CA LEU A 342 -1.92 -10.30 -7.12
C LEU A 342 -1.23 -11.01 -8.30
N ARG A 343 -1.22 -10.37 -9.47
CA ARG A 343 -0.62 -10.90 -10.70
C ARG A 343 0.13 -9.81 -11.43
N ASN A 344 1.01 -10.22 -12.34
CA ASN A 344 1.69 -9.34 -13.28
C ASN A 344 2.53 -8.24 -12.60
N ILE A 345 3.16 -8.55 -11.47
CA ILE A 345 4.13 -7.66 -10.81
C ILE A 345 5.54 -8.12 -11.19
N PRO A 346 6.31 -7.35 -11.96
CA PRO A 346 7.60 -7.81 -12.51
C PRO A 346 8.66 -8.14 -11.47
N VAL A 347 8.68 -7.40 -10.35
CA VAL A 347 9.68 -7.57 -9.29
C VAL A 347 8.96 -7.83 -7.98
N VAL A 348 9.05 -9.06 -7.48
CA VAL A 348 8.51 -9.44 -6.18
C VAL A 348 9.67 -9.90 -5.31
N LYS A 349 9.75 -9.37 -4.08
CA LYS A 349 10.75 -9.78 -3.10
C LYS A 349 10.07 -10.07 -1.78
N LEU A 350 10.01 -11.32 -1.38
CA LEU A 350 9.68 -11.70 -0.01
C LEU A 350 10.96 -11.63 0.82
N GLU A 351 11.07 -10.61 1.67
CA GLU A 351 12.22 -10.44 2.53
C GLU A 351 12.29 -11.55 3.59
N ASN A 352 13.48 -11.74 4.14
CA ASN A 352 13.71 -12.72 5.19
C ASN A 352 12.84 -12.42 6.41
N ILE A 353 12.45 -13.47 7.14
CA ILE A 353 11.69 -13.29 8.39
C ILE A 353 12.65 -12.97 9.51
N TYR A 354 12.40 -11.83 10.13
CA TYR A 354 13.18 -11.36 11.27
C TYR A 354 12.45 -11.68 12.56
N TYR A 355 13.23 -12.21 13.50
CA TYR A 355 12.78 -12.44 14.85
C TYR A 355 13.40 -11.43 15.79
N CYS A 356 12.54 -10.80 16.59
CA CYS A 356 12.96 -9.91 17.67
C CYS A 356 12.75 -10.63 19.01
N ARG A 357 13.86 -10.95 19.71
CA ARG A 357 13.83 -11.53 21.06
C ARG A 357 13.35 -10.54 22.12
N ASP A 358 13.52 -9.24 21.88
CA ASP A 358 13.33 -8.25 22.93
C ASP A 358 11.87 -7.85 23.17
N GLN A 359 11.58 -7.59 24.45
CA GLN A 359 10.29 -7.10 24.95
C GLN A 359 10.09 -5.60 24.72
N LEU A 360 11.04 -4.91 24.06
CA LEU A 360 10.90 -3.49 23.79
C LEU A 360 9.66 -3.22 22.93
N ARG A 361 9.06 -2.04 23.15
CA ARG A 361 7.82 -1.64 22.50
C ARG A 361 7.96 -1.70 20.98
N MET A 362 6.94 -2.22 20.30
CA MET A 362 6.83 -2.34 18.84
C MET A 362 7.37 -1.16 18.04
N ASN A 363 7.14 0.07 18.53
CA ASN A 363 7.61 1.27 17.84
C ASN A 363 9.14 1.31 17.69
N VAL A 364 9.87 0.79 18.68
CA VAL A 364 11.34 0.72 18.65
C VAL A 364 11.76 -0.39 17.69
N THR A 365 11.18 -1.58 17.78
CA THR A 365 11.52 -2.71 16.91
C THR A 365 11.22 -2.42 15.44
N GLN A 366 10.08 -1.79 15.14
CA GLN A 366 9.73 -1.38 13.77
C GLN A 366 10.73 -0.36 13.22
N TYR A 367 11.06 0.67 14.03
CA TYR A 367 12.08 1.65 13.68
C TYR A 367 13.45 0.99 13.43
N ILE A 368 13.82 0.02 14.26
CA ILE A 368 15.07 -0.73 14.11
C ILE A 368 15.05 -1.58 12.85
N LEU A 369 13.95 -2.26 12.53
CA LEU A 369 13.81 -3.03 11.29
C LEU A 369 13.93 -2.12 10.06
N ASP A 370 13.33 -0.94 10.10
CA ASP A 370 13.42 0.04 9.02
C ASP A 370 14.85 0.53 8.78
N LYS A 371 15.64 0.72 9.85
CA LYS A 371 17.03 1.18 9.77
C LYS A 371 18.05 0.06 9.56
N LEU A 372 17.81 -1.14 10.10
CA LEU A 372 18.78 -2.23 10.11
C LEU A 372 18.54 -3.27 9.00
N SER A 373 17.34 -3.39 8.43
CA SER A 373 17.07 -4.39 7.38
C SER A 373 18.10 -4.39 6.23
N PRO A 374 18.52 -3.23 5.68
CA PRO A 374 19.55 -3.21 4.63
C PRO A 374 20.92 -3.68 5.13
N ALA A 375 21.30 -3.33 6.36
CA ALA A 375 22.59 -3.71 6.95
C ALA A 375 22.63 -5.20 7.33
N VAL A 376 21.52 -5.74 7.84
CA VAL A 376 21.41 -7.16 8.21
C VAL A 376 21.45 -8.06 6.97
N ASP A 377 20.80 -7.66 5.87
CA ASP A 377 20.90 -8.40 4.60
C ASP A 377 22.36 -8.47 4.11
N VAL A 378 23.14 -7.38 4.18
CA VAL A 378 24.56 -7.35 3.79
C VAL A 378 25.42 -8.25 4.67
N VAL A 379 25.27 -8.16 6.00
CA VAL A 379 26.03 -9.01 6.94
C VAL A 379 25.68 -10.48 6.75
N ALA A 380 24.42 -10.81 6.51
CA ALA A 380 24.01 -12.19 6.30
C ALA A 380 24.48 -12.75 4.95
N THR A 381 24.51 -11.95 3.89
CA THR A 381 25.15 -12.33 2.61
C THR A 381 26.65 -12.58 2.79
N MET A 382 27.33 -11.76 3.60
CA MET A 382 28.74 -11.99 3.95
C MET A 382 28.95 -13.27 4.76
N ALA A 383 28.07 -13.57 5.72
CA ALA A 383 28.15 -14.80 6.51
C ALA A 383 27.91 -16.08 5.69
N GLN A 384 27.08 -16.00 4.63
CA GLN A 384 26.82 -17.12 3.72
C GLN A 384 27.99 -17.42 2.76
N THR A 385 28.84 -16.44 2.46
CA THR A 385 30.01 -16.64 1.59
C THR A 385 31.26 -17.07 2.36
N THR A 386 31.29 -16.89 3.68
CA THR A 386 32.41 -17.33 4.53
C THR A 386 32.13 -18.68 5.17
N ASN A 387 32.92 -19.69 4.81
CA ASN A 387 32.91 -21.03 5.42
C ASN A 387 33.09 -20.93 6.95
N SER A 388 32.29 -21.68 7.70
CA SER A 388 31.89 -21.49 9.11
C SER A 388 32.96 -21.62 10.21
N LYS A 389 34.20 -21.15 10.01
CA LYS A 389 35.27 -21.24 11.03
C LYS A 389 36.00 -19.94 11.41
N SER A 390 35.62 -18.76 10.93
CA SER A 390 36.40 -17.52 11.21
C SER A 390 35.65 -16.31 11.78
N ILE A 391 34.40 -16.44 12.25
CA ILE A 391 33.61 -15.30 12.77
C ILE A 391 33.90 -14.98 14.26
N GLU A 392 35.11 -15.30 14.76
CA GLU A 392 35.53 -14.86 16.11
C GLU A 392 36.44 -13.62 16.07
N ASN A 393 36.93 -13.19 14.90
CA ASN A 393 37.92 -12.10 14.78
C ASN A 393 37.49 -10.90 13.91
N ALA A 394 36.22 -10.79 13.53
CA ALA A 394 35.73 -9.58 12.87
C ALA A 394 35.52 -8.47 13.93
N GLY A 395 36.42 -7.49 13.96
CA GLY A 395 36.34 -6.30 14.82
C GLY A 395 35.04 -5.49 14.63
N PRO A 396 34.80 -4.47 15.49
CA PRO A 396 33.48 -3.89 15.68
C PRO A 396 32.98 -3.19 14.41
N VAL A 397 31.96 -3.80 13.80
CA VAL A 397 31.14 -3.18 12.76
C VAL A 397 30.35 -2.04 13.41
N TRP A 398 30.75 -0.80 13.12
CA TRP A 398 30.00 0.47 13.25
C TRP A 398 29.29 0.71 14.60
N SER A 399 29.78 1.66 15.38
CA SER A 399 29.22 2.00 16.69
C SER A 399 27.84 2.68 16.58
N LEU A 400 26.78 1.87 16.72
CA LEU A 400 25.37 2.25 16.94
C LEU A 400 25.14 3.18 18.15
N THR A 401 26.18 3.49 18.94
CA THR A 401 26.14 4.39 20.09
C THR A 401 25.90 5.85 19.71
N ASP A 402 26.42 6.33 18.58
CA ASP A 402 26.38 7.75 18.24
C ASP A 402 25.01 8.19 17.69
N PHE A 403 24.24 7.24 17.14
CA PHE A 403 22.90 7.47 16.60
C PHE A 403 21.81 7.52 17.69
N TRP A 404 21.98 6.77 18.79
CA TRP A 404 21.04 6.80 19.92
C TRP A 404 21.18 8.06 20.77
N LEU A 405 22.37 8.66 20.82
CA LEU A 405 22.61 9.89 21.58
C LEU A 405 21.97 11.13 20.94
N SER A 406 21.70 11.13 19.62
CA SER A 406 21.15 12.29 18.91
C SER A 406 19.62 12.33 18.79
N ASN A 407 18.92 11.21 18.98
CA ASN A 407 17.45 11.09 18.80
C ASN A 407 16.67 10.82 20.11
N SER A 408 17.20 11.23 21.25
CA SER A 408 16.51 11.12 22.53
C SER A 408 15.30 12.07 22.61
N TYR A 409 14.13 11.56 22.24
CA TYR A 409 12.86 12.10 22.70
C TYR A 409 12.88 12.17 24.23
N HIS A 410 12.54 13.35 24.78
CA HIS A 410 12.41 13.70 26.20
C HIS A 410 12.03 12.51 27.11
N CYS A 411 13.02 11.77 27.57
CA CYS A 411 12.94 10.92 28.74
C CYS A 411 13.91 11.51 29.76
N SER A 412 13.36 12.16 30.79
CA SER A 412 14.05 12.78 31.91
C SER A 412 14.70 11.75 32.85
N SER A 413 15.38 10.75 32.31
CA SER A 413 16.06 9.70 33.09
C SER A 413 17.51 9.64 32.67
N SER A 414 18.37 10.20 33.52
CA SER A 414 19.82 10.12 33.50
C SER A 414 20.29 8.67 33.74
N ALA A 415 20.21 7.81 32.72
CA ALA A 415 20.83 6.49 32.73
C ALA A 415 22.05 6.51 31.78
N PRO A 416 23.29 6.29 32.28
CA PRO A 416 24.53 6.54 31.52
C PRO A 416 25.00 5.36 30.65
N HIS A 417 24.12 4.45 30.24
CA HIS A 417 24.51 3.30 29.40
C HIS A 417 23.68 3.24 28.11
N PRO A 418 24.32 3.07 26.94
CA PRO A 418 23.60 2.78 25.71
C PRO A 418 22.80 1.49 25.93
N PRO A 419 21.52 1.43 25.50
CA PRO A 419 20.74 0.21 25.60
C PRO A 419 21.50 -0.93 24.91
N PRO A 420 21.50 -2.15 25.47
CA PRO A 420 22.17 -3.28 24.85
C PRO A 420 21.66 -3.48 23.42
N LEU A 421 22.60 -3.74 22.50
CA LEU A 421 22.29 -4.03 21.09
C LEU A 421 21.32 -5.20 21.03
N LEU A 422 20.16 -4.98 20.43
CA LEU A 422 19.13 -6.01 20.33
C LEU A 422 19.63 -7.14 19.46
N SER A 423 19.58 -8.37 19.98
CA SER A 423 19.91 -9.54 19.18
C SER A 423 18.76 -9.84 18.22
N MET A 424 18.87 -9.39 16.97
CA MET A 424 18.03 -9.87 15.89
C MET A 424 18.62 -11.18 15.36
N SER A 425 17.91 -12.29 15.53
CA SER A 425 18.32 -13.58 14.96
C SER A 425 17.46 -13.90 13.74
N ARG A 426 18.10 -14.33 12.65
CA ARG A 426 17.44 -14.81 11.43
C ARG A 426 17.03 -16.26 11.66
N ILE A 427 15.73 -16.56 11.77
CA ILE A 427 15.26 -17.89 12.22
C ILE A 427 14.88 -18.82 11.06
N LEU A 428 14.08 -18.37 10.09
CA LEU A 428 13.39 -19.30 9.18
C LEU A 428 14.09 -19.50 7.83
N THR A 429 15.20 -18.82 7.56
CA THR A 429 15.76 -18.79 6.21
C THR A 429 16.61 -20.00 5.84
N THR A 430 16.93 -20.84 6.81
CA THR A 430 17.65 -22.10 6.60
C THR A 430 16.69 -23.27 6.36
N ASN A 431 15.38 -23.05 6.44
CA ASN A 431 14.39 -24.09 6.20
C ASN A 431 14.07 -24.21 4.71
N ASP A 432 14.30 -25.40 4.15
CA ASP A 432 13.99 -25.71 2.75
C ASP A 432 12.50 -25.55 2.44
N LYS A 433 11.61 -25.87 3.39
CA LYS A 433 10.15 -25.66 3.24
C LYS A 433 9.84 -24.18 3.08
N PHE A 434 10.46 -23.31 3.89
CA PHE A 434 10.28 -21.86 3.80
C PHE A 434 10.81 -21.31 2.47
N ALA A 435 11.99 -21.75 2.04
CA ALA A 435 12.56 -21.32 0.77
C ALA A 435 11.70 -21.75 -0.44
N ALA A 436 11.16 -22.97 -0.41
CA ALA A 436 10.26 -23.49 -1.44
C ALA A 436 8.94 -22.69 -1.47
N TRP A 437 8.31 -22.49 -0.31
CA TRP A 437 7.09 -21.68 -0.19
C TRP A 437 7.29 -20.24 -0.66
N LYS A 438 8.40 -19.61 -0.24
CA LYS A 438 8.75 -18.25 -0.65
C LYS A 438 8.83 -18.14 -2.18
N LYS A 439 9.52 -19.08 -2.81
CA LYS A 439 9.68 -19.13 -4.27
C LYS A 439 8.34 -19.33 -4.97
N ASP A 440 7.49 -20.25 -4.49
CA ASP A 440 6.13 -20.46 -5.00
C ASP A 440 5.30 -19.17 -4.96
N LEU A 441 5.31 -18.48 -3.81
CA LEU A 441 4.56 -17.24 -3.65
C LEU A 441 5.06 -16.14 -4.60
N GLU A 442 6.37 -15.96 -4.72
CA GLU A 442 6.99 -14.99 -5.63
C GLU A 442 6.64 -15.30 -7.11
N GLU A 443 6.75 -16.57 -7.53
CA GLU A 443 6.39 -17.01 -8.88
C GLU A 443 4.90 -16.81 -9.19
N ILE A 444 4.02 -17.13 -8.25
CA ILE A 444 2.57 -16.91 -8.38
C ILE A 444 2.25 -15.42 -8.60
N ILE A 445 2.88 -14.52 -7.84
CA ILE A 445 2.63 -13.08 -7.96
C ILE A 445 3.20 -12.51 -9.27
N MET A 446 4.38 -13.00 -9.69
CA MET A 446 5.00 -12.61 -10.97
C MET A 446 4.24 -13.17 -12.19
N SER A 447 3.49 -14.25 -12.01
CA SER A 447 2.73 -14.89 -13.09
C SER A 447 1.74 -13.92 -13.76
N ARG A 448 1.60 -14.10 -15.08
CA ARG A 448 0.60 -13.41 -15.91
C ARG A 448 -0.74 -14.15 -15.93
N THR A 449 -0.78 -15.39 -15.47
CA THR A 449 -2.00 -16.19 -15.46
C THR A 449 -2.98 -15.57 -14.48
N PRO A 450 -4.20 -15.20 -14.89
CA PRO A 450 -5.19 -14.65 -13.97
C PRO A 450 -5.41 -15.64 -12.81
N ALA A 451 -5.56 -15.10 -11.60
CA ALA A 451 -5.86 -15.94 -10.44
C ALA A 451 -7.18 -16.67 -10.71
N GLU A 452 -7.15 -18.00 -10.65
CA GLU A 452 -8.35 -18.80 -10.81
C GLU A 452 -9.23 -18.56 -9.58
N ALA A 453 -10.33 -17.84 -9.78
CA ALA A 453 -11.27 -17.58 -8.70
C ALA A 453 -11.99 -18.87 -8.37
N SER A 454 -11.64 -19.50 -7.24
CA SER A 454 -12.40 -20.64 -6.72
C SER A 454 -13.85 -20.19 -6.45
N PRO A 455 -14.85 -20.68 -7.20
CA PRO A 455 -16.24 -20.22 -7.04
C PRO A 455 -16.77 -20.48 -5.63
N ARG A 456 -16.29 -21.56 -5.01
CA ARG A 456 -16.61 -21.96 -3.63
C ARG A 456 -16.12 -20.93 -2.61
N CYS A 457 -14.88 -20.46 -2.77
CA CYS A 457 -14.32 -19.43 -1.89
C CYS A 457 -15.06 -18.10 -2.02
N GLU A 458 -15.49 -17.75 -3.24
CA GLU A 458 -16.21 -16.49 -3.47
C GLU A 458 -17.61 -16.49 -2.84
N SER A 459 -18.35 -17.59 -2.95
CA SER A 459 -19.63 -17.74 -2.25
C SER A 459 -19.44 -17.70 -0.73
N ALA A 460 -18.41 -18.35 -0.20
CA ALA A 460 -18.10 -18.31 1.24
C ALA A 460 -17.69 -16.91 1.72
N ARG A 461 -16.97 -16.13 0.91
CA ARG A 461 -16.63 -14.73 1.19
C ARG A 461 -17.87 -13.84 1.26
N ARG A 462 -18.79 -13.97 0.30
CA ARG A 462 -20.08 -13.23 0.29
C ARG A 462 -20.94 -13.59 1.50
N ALA A 463 -21.06 -14.89 1.78
CA ALA A 463 -21.71 -15.41 2.97
C ALA A 463 -21.12 -14.85 4.27
N PHE A 464 -19.79 -14.87 4.39
CA PHE A 464 -19.09 -14.33 5.55
C PHE A 464 -19.28 -12.82 5.69
N ALA A 465 -19.24 -12.06 4.59
CA ALA A 465 -19.48 -10.62 4.61
C ALA A 465 -20.88 -10.29 5.15
N ALA A 466 -21.91 -11.02 4.70
CA ALA A 466 -23.27 -10.88 5.20
C ALA A 466 -23.37 -11.28 6.70
N PHE A 467 -22.77 -12.40 7.08
CA PHE A 467 -22.68 -12.82 8.49
C PHE A 467 -22.00 -11.76 9.35
N ARG A 468 -20.86 -11.22 8.90
CA ARG A 468 -20.09 -10.20 9.63
C ARG A 468 -20.92 -8.94 9.84
N GLN A 469 -21.69 -8.50 8.85
CA GLN A 469 -22.57 -7.34 8.97
C GLN A 469 -23.65 -7.53 10.04
N VAL A 470 -24.25 -8.73 10.12
CA VAL A 470 -25.22 -9.08 11.17
C VAL A 470 -24.52 -9.20 12.53
N TYR A 471 -23.37 -9.88 12.59
CA TYR A 471 -22.60 -10.03 13.83
C TYR A 471 -22.27 -8.67 14.45
N THR A 472 -21.78 -7.73 13.64
CA THR A 472 -21.39 -6.40 14.10
C THR A 472 -22.57 -5.51 14.47
N SER A 473 -23.72 -5.65 13.81
CA SER A 473 -24.94 -4.95 14.25
C SER A 473 -25.41 -5.45 15.62
N VAL A 474 -25.35 -6.76 15.87
CA VAL A 474 -25.62 -7.37 17.18
C VAL A 474 -24.58 -6.94 18.21
N ASP A 475 -23.28 -7.01 17.89
CA ASP A 475 -22.17 -6.65 18.79
C ASP A 475 -22.25 -5.19 19.25
N SER A 476 -22.53 -4.26 18.33
CA SER A 476 -22.70 -2.84 18.65
C SER A 476 -23.83 -2.57 19.66
N TYR A 477 -24.82 -3.46 19.74
CA TYR A 477 -25.96 -3.32 20.64
C TYR A 477 -25.74 -4.01 21.99
N TYR A 478 -25.10 -5.19 21.96
CA TYR A 478 -24.91 -6.03 23.15
C TYR A 478 -23.47 -6.02 23.68
N PHE A 479 -22.67 -5.00 23.37
CA PHE A 479 -21.23 -4.91 23.68
C PHE A 479 -20.87 -5.24 25.15
N THR A 480 -21.77 -4.97 26.09
CA THR A 480 -21.57 -5.28 27.52
C THR A 480 -22.05 -6.67 27.95
N ARG A 481 -22.83 -7.37 27.12
CA ARG A 481 -23.53 -8.62 27.47
C ARG A 481 -23.12 -9.84 26.65
N LEU A 482 -22.45 -9.68 25.51
CA LEU A 482 -21.89 -10.84 24.83
C LEU A 482 -20.92 -11.53 25.80
N PRO A 483 -21.11 -12.83 26.10
CA PRO A 483 -20.25 -13.53 27.03
C PRO A 483 -18.79 -13.38 26.57
N LYS A 484 -17.89 -13.16 27.53
CA LYS A 484 -16.43 -13.13 27.27
C LYS A 484 -16.09 -14.36 26.43
N GLY A 485 -15.74 -14.11 25.17
CA GLY A 485 -15.59 -15.18 24.19
C GLY A 485 -16.24 -14.88 22.85
N GLY A 486 -17.20 -13.93 22.72
CA GLY A 486 -17.95 -13.63 21.48
C GLY A 486 -17.16 -13.65 20.15
N ASP A 487 -15.91 -13.19 20.17
CA ASP A 487 -14.92 -13.33 19.09
C ASP A 487 -14.82 -14.74 18.51
N TRP A 488 -15.14 -15.78 19.27
CA TRP A 488 -15.14 -17.19 18.87
C TRP A 488 -16.06 -17.46 17.69
N LEU A 489 -17.23 -16.82 17.65
CA LEU A 489 -18.23 -17.09 16.61
C LEU A 489 -17.83 -16.41 15.30
N LEU A 490 -17.35 -15.17 15.40
CA LEU A 490 -16.77 -14.45 14.27
C LEU A 490 -15.54 -15.19 13.73
N HIS A 491 -14.69 -15.70 14.62
CA HIS A 491 -13.55 -16.53 14.29
C HIS A 491 -13.95 -17.83 13.59
N GLN A 492 -14.92 -18.58 14.10
CA GLN A 492 -15.43 -19.79 13.43
C GLN A 492 -15.95 -19.49 12.03
N ALA A 493 -16.66 -18.37 11.86
CA ALA A 493 -17.13 -17.94 10.55
C ALA A 493 -15.96 -17.56 9.62
N ARG A 494 -14.88 -16.97 10.12
CA ARG A 494 -13.65 -16.69 9.34
C ARG A 494 -12.94 -17.96 8.92
N VAL A 495 -12.76 -18.92 9.83
CA VAL A 495 -12.17 -20.23 9.51
C VAL A 495 -13.01 -20.94 8.45
N ALA A 496 -14.34 -20.90 8.59
CA ALA A 496 -15.26 -21.47 7.60
C ALA A 496 -15.18 -20.77 6.23
N ARG A 497 -15.01 -19.44 6.20
CA ARG A 497 -14.75 -18.67 4.97
C ARG A 497 -13.52 -19.20 4.23
N GLU A 498 -12.42 -19.42 4.94
CA GLU A 498 -11.17 -19.92 4.31
C GLU A 498 -11.31 -21.33 3.77
N LYS A 499 -12.09 -22.17 4.46
CA LYS A 499 -12.36 -23.54 4.01
C LYS A 499 -13.39 -23.60 2.88
N GLY A 500 -14.00 -22.48 2.50
CA GLY A 500 -15.13 -22.48 1.58
C GLY A 500 -16.34 -23.25 2.12
N ASP A 501 -16.52 -23.31 3.45
CA ASP A 501 -17.56 -24.08 4.12
C ASP A 501 -18.78 -23.20 4.44
N LEU A 502 -19.69 -23.13 3.46
CA LEU A 502 -20.95 -22.40 3.60
C LEU A 502 -21.82 -22.93 4.75
N LYS A 503 -21.81 -24.25 5.00
CA LYS A 503 -22.61 -24.87 6.06
C LYS A 503 -22.13 -24.43 7.44
N ALA A 504 -20.82 -24.34 7.64
CA ALA A 504 -20.24 -23.84 8.88
C ALA A 504 -20.52 -22.35 9.10
N ILE A 505 -20.46 -21.50 8.06
CA ILE A 505 -20.86 -20.08 8.16
C ILE A 505 -22.35 -19.97 8.55
N HIS A 506 -23.22 -20.74 7.89
CA HIS A 506 -24.65 -20.78 8.22
C HIS A 506 -24.89 -21.24 9.67
N ALA A 507 -24.18 -22.27 10.13
CA ALA A 507 -24.26 -22.73 11.52
C ALA A 507 -23.82 -21.64 12.52
N CYS A 508 -22.83 -20.81 12.16
CA CYS A 508 -22.46 -19.64 12.95
C CYS A 508 -23.60 -18.61 13.00
N GLY A 509 -24.27 -18.36 11.86
CA GLY A 509 -25.48 -17.54 11.81
C GLY A 509 -26.56 -18.05 12.78
N VAL A 510 -26.90 -19.34 12.73
CA VAL A 510 -27.94 -19.95 13.60
C VAL A 510 -27.60 -19.81 15.09
N LYS A 511 -26.33 -19.93 15.44
CA LYS A 511 -25.87 -19.68 16.81
C LYS A 511 -26.02 -18.21 17.20
N LEU A 512 -25.70 -17.27 16.31
CA LEU A 512 -25.86 -15.83 16.54
C LEU A 512 -27.34 -15.48 16.77
N GLU A 513 -28.24 -16.01 15.93
CA GLU A 513 -29.69 -15.81 16.07
C GLU A 513 -30.21 -16.35 17.41
N LYS A 514 -29.74 -17.52 17.86
CA LYS A 514 -30.10 -18.07 19.18
C LYS A 514 -29.63 -17.20 20.33
N LEU A 515 -28.40 -16.68 20.24
CA LEU A 515 -27.85 -15.75 21.25
C LEU A 515 -28.67 -14.45 21.30
N GLU A 516 -28.98 -13.90 20.13
CA GLU A 516 -29.82 -12.71 20.00
C GLU A 516 -31.19 -12.92 20.65
N LYS A 517 -31.89 -14.01 20.34
CA LYS A 517 -33.19 -14.34 20.96
C LYS A 517 -33.09 -14.45 22.48
N GLY A 518 -32.03 -15.06 23.00
CA GLY A 518 -31.78 -15.12 24.44
C GLY A 518 -31.67 -13.73 25.09
N PHE A 519 -30.97 -12.79 24.46
CA PHE A 519 -30.86 -11.43 25.00
C PHE A 519 -32.16 -10.63 24.94
N VAL A 520 -33.03 -10.91 23.98
CA VAL A 520 -34.33 -10.22 23.81
C VAL A 520 -35.29 -10.55 24.95
N GLU A 521 -35.25 -11.77 25.48
CA GLU A 521 -36.08 -12.18 26.61
C GLU A 521 -35.71 -11.43 27.90
N ASP A 522 -34.44 -11.01 28.03
CA ASP A 522 -33.91 -10.32 29.20
C ASP A 522 -34.15 -8.79 29.21
N ASP A 523 -34.44 -8.14 28.07
CA ASP A 523 -34.47 -6.67 27.96
C ASP A 523 -35.57 -6.09 27.03
N LYS A 524 -36.80 -6.55 27.26
CA LYS A 524 -37.99 -6.33 26.42
C LYS A 524 -38.30 -4.87 26.04
N ALA A 525 -37.96 -3.89 26.88
CA ALA A 525 -38.34 -2.49 26.70
C ALA A 525 -37.36 -1.67 25.83
N ALA A 526 -36.07 -2.00 25.83
CA ALA A 526 -35.06 -1.33 25.01
C ALA A 526 -35.05 -1.85 23.55
N PHE A 527 -35.49 -3.09 23.36
CA PHE A 527 -35.43 -3.81 22.09
C PHE A 527 -36.50 -3.39 21.07
N GLU A 528 -37.74 -3.13 21.50
CA GLU A 528 -38.88 -2.86 20.60
C GLU A 528 -38.70 -1.64 19.67
N ARG A 529 -37.81 -0.68 20.02
CA ARG A 529 -37.53 0.48 19.17
C ARG A 529 -36.64 0.18 17.95
N LYS A 530 -35.90 -0.94 17.95
CA LYS A 530 -34.92 -1.28 16.90
C LYS A 530 -35.00 -2.73 16.38
N LYS A 531 -35.85 -3.56 17.01
CA LYS A 531 -36.22 -4.93 16.60
C LYS A 531 -36.46 -5.06 15.10
N SER A 532 -37.23 -4.15 14.51
CA SER A 532 -37.58 -4.21 13.08
C SER A 532 -36.37 -4.09 12.13
N THR A 533 -35.29 -3.41 12.53
CA THR A 533 -34.07 -3.30 11.73
C THR A 533 -33.22 -4.57 11.85
N LEU A 534 -33.11 -5.12 13.06
CA LEU A 534 -32.32 -6.33 13.34
C LEU A 534 -33.01 -7.56 12.74
N GLU A 535 -34.32 -7.72 12.95
CA GLU A 535 -35.14 -8.77 12.34
C GLU A 535 -35.04 -8.74 10.82
N ARG A 536 -35.01 -7.55 10.21
CA ARG A 536 -34.84 -7.42 8.76
C ARG A 536 -33.46 -7.88 8.29
N ALA A 537 -32.39 -7.55 9.03
CA ALA A 537 -31.04 -7.99 8.71
C ALA A 537 -30.88 -9.52 8.86
N VAL A 538 -31.31 -10.05 10.01
CA VAL A 538 -31.25 -11.49 10.30
C VAL A 538 -32.09 -12.28 9.28
N LYS A 539 -33.35 -11.88 9.06
CA LYS A 539 -34.24 -12.53 8.09
C LYS A 539 -33.70 -12.43 6.66
N GLY A 540 -33.15 -11.27 6.27
CA GLY A 540 -32.49 -11.13 4.98
C GLY A 540 -31.34 -12.11 4.81
N PHE A 541 -30.56 -12.37 5.89
CA PHE A 541 -29.42 -13.29 5.83
C PHE A 541 -29.90 -14.69 5.52
N TYR A 542 -30.91 -15.19 6.24
CA TYR A 542 -31.45 -16.54 6.03
C TYR A 542 -32.22 -16.73 4.72
N ASN A 543 -32.90 -15.69 4.25
CA ASN A 543 -33.66 -15.76 3.01
C ASN A 543 -32.77 -15.69 1.76
N GLY A 544 -31.48 -15.36 1.89
CA GLY A 544 -30.61 -15.07 0.74
C GLY A 544 -30.95 -13.73 0.06
N GLU A 545 -31.74 -12.88 0.72
CA GLU A 545 -32.29 -11.63 0.20
C GLU A 545 -31.43 -10.44 0.66
N TRP A 546 -30.20 -10.31 0.14
CA TRP A 546 -29.39 -9.10 0.38
C TRP A 546 -29.04 -8.39 -0.94
N GLY A 547 -29.53 -7.15 -1.09
CA GLY A 547 -29.17 -6.19 -2.16
C GLY A 547 -27.99 -5.30 -1.75
N GLY A 548 -27.17 -4.76 -2.66
CA GLY A 548 -27.63 -3.98 -3.81
C GLY A 548 -27.00 -4.26 -5.18
N GLU A 549 -26.26 -5.35 -5.41
CA GLU A 549 -25.77 -5.67 -6.77
C GLU A 549 -25.62 -7.18 -7.07
N GLY A 550 -26.04 -8.08 -6.17
CA GLY A 550 -26.02 -9.51 -6.46
C GLY A 550 -26.96 -10.30 -5.56
N ARG A 551 -28.01 -10.90 -6.13
CA ARG A 551 -28.69 -12.04 -5.47
C ARG A 551 -27.68 -13.17 -5.36
N ILE A 552 -27.53 -13.74 -4.18
CA ILE A 552 -27.10 -15.13 -4.08
C ILE A 552 -28.33 -15.90 -4.57
N GLY A 553 -28.30 -16.45 -5.78
CA GLY A 553 -29.41 -17.25 -6.30
C GLY A 553 -29.70 -18.40 -5.33
N GLY A 554 -30.94 -18.49 -4.86
CA GLY A 554 -31.40 -19.53 -3.94
C GLY A 554 -31.32 -19.13 -2.46
N GLY A 555 -32.38 -19.42 -1.71
CA GLY A 555 -32.34 -19.32 -0.24
C GLY A 555 -31.31 -20.30 0.32
N TRP A 556 -30.79 -20.07 1.52
CA TRP A 556 -29.78 -20.96 2.15
C TRP A 556 -30.21 -22.43 2.24
N GLN A 557 -31.51 -22.70 2.15
CA GLN A 557 -32.12 -24.03 2.10
C GLN A 557 -31.78 -24.80 0.80
N GLU A 558 -31.38 -24.12 -0.27
CA GLU A 558 -31.04 -24.74 -1.56
C GLU A 558 -29.58 -25.20 -1.62
N PHE A 559 -28.66 -24.49 -0.96
CA PHE A 559 -27.22 -24.83 -0.88
C PHE A 559 -26.92 -26.16 -0.17
N GLY A 560 -27.90 -26.77 0.49
CA GLY A 560 -27.77 -28.09 1.12
C GLY A 560 -28.14 -29.27 0.21
N LYS A 561 -28.72 -29.03 -0.98
CA LYS A 561 -29.30 -30.09 -1.82
C LYS A 561 -28.42 -30.54 -3.00
N GLU A 562 -27.44 -29.76 -3.41
CA GLU A 562 -26.62 -30.04 -4.61
C GLU A 562 -25.40 -30.97 -4.37
N GLU A 563 -25.14 -31.44 -3.16
CA GLU A 563 -23.99 -32.32 -2.86
C GLU A 563 -24.24 -33.82 -3.15
N LYS A 564 -25.30 -34.18 -3.89
CA LYS A 564 -25.55 -35.58 -4.29
C LYS A 564 -24.96 -35.89 -5.68
N LEU A 565 -23.81 -36.56 -5.64
CA LEU A 565 -23.28 -37.53 -6.62
C LEU A 565 -23.05 -37.01 -8.06
N VAL A 566 -21.83 -36.53 -8.31
CA VAL A 566 -21.11 -36.92 -9.54
C VAL A 566 -20.50 -38.29 -9.23
N SER A 567 -21.24 -39.35 -9.57
CA SER A 567 -20.70 -40.71 -9.55
C SER A 567 -19.57 -40.82 -10.57
N GLU A 568 -18.39 -41.23 -10.11
CA GLU A 568 -17.26 -41.65 -10.93
C GLU A 568 -17.73 -42.70 -11.95
N GLY A 569 -17.72 -42.35 -13.23
CA GLY A 569 -17.90 -43.28 -14.32
C GLY A 569 -16.59 -44.01 -14.58
N VAL A 570 -16.49 -45.23 -14.05
CA VAL A 570 -15.52 -46.25 -14.48
C VAL A 570 -16.05 -46.90 -15.76
N ASN A 571 -15.25 -46.85 -16.84
CA ASN A 571 -14.97 -47.96 -17.77
C ASN A 571 -14.27 -47.42 -19.04
N VAL A 572 -12.97 -47.65 -19.15
CA VAL A 572 -12.27 -47.69 -20.45
C VAL A 572 -11.65 -49.08 -20.55
N GLU A 573 -12.25 -49.90 -21.41
CA GLU A 573 -11.72 -51.17 -21.88
C GLU A 573 -10.40 -50.94 -22.65
N GLU A 574 -9.35 -51.60 -22.19
CA GLU A 574 -8.10 -51.79 -22.91
C GLU A 574 -8.34 -52.77 -24.08
N THR A 575 -8.18 -52.30 -25.32
CA THR A 575 -8.04 -53.18 -26.49
C THR A 575 -6.59 -53.14 -26.95
N ILE A 576 -5.88 -54.26 -26.79
CA ILE A 576 -4.55 -54.53 -27.35
C ILE A 576 -4.71 -54.89 -28.84
N PRO A 577 -3.88 -54.39 -29.77
CA PRO A 577 -3.73 -55.00 -31.08
C PRO A 577 -2.48 -55.88 -31.17
N SER A 578 -2.67 -57.00 -31.86
CA SER A 578 -1.66 -57.97 -32.31
C SER A 578 -0.69 -57.41 -33.36
#